data_AF-A0A1G1LTE8-F1
#
_entry.id   AF-A0A1G1LTE8-F1
#
_cell.length_a   1.000
_cell.length_b   1.000
_cell.length_c   1.000
_cell.angle_alpha   90.00
_cell.angle_beta   90.00
_cell.angle_gamma   90.00
#
_symmetry.space_group_name_H-M   'P 1'
#
loop_
_entity.id
_entity.type
_entity.pdbx_description
1 polymer ?
#
loop_
_entity_poly.entity_id
_entity_poly.type
_entity_poly.pdbx_seq_one_letter_code
_entity_poly.pdbx_strand_id
1 'polypeptide(L)'
;KKALALAREEALKKIRAFAESAGRLSDQGLEHEIIAAASRVGLSNERITKQTAKARQVCVWLTATPNSSEVAKLIEQRVNAKELAKKVQESAVAPVSSNFGLKVWTNKKNEPFVEGERLVIYVESEKDAYLNLDYYTAEGKVVHLVPNVFTAEFRIQGGQTYSFGDEGAVAEFKIAPPFGEETIRAWASTVPFDSVLAEAEKVSDAAAHLAKIQSVMKSKAKDPTWASAMVAIRTSNKDDLQVAREREERERKKRGEKR
;
A
#
# COMPACT_ATOMS: atom_id res chain seq x y z
N LYS A 1 36.46 -8.25 -6.08
CA LYS A 1 35.25 -7.95 -5.28
C LYS A 1 34.59 -6.62 -5.66
N LYS A 2 35.27 -5.46 -5.55
CA LYS A 2 34.70 -4.14 -5.97
C LYS A 2 34.26 -4.09 -7.45
N ALA A 3 35.07 -4.58 -8.39
CA ALA A 3 34.71 -4.58 -9.81
C ALA A 3 33.48 -5.44 -10.15
N LEU A 4 33.26 -6.54 -9.43
CA LEU A 4 32.05 -7.37 -9.59
C LEU A 4 30.81 -6.65 -9.05
N ALA A 5 30.92 -5.98 -7.90
CA ALA A 5 29.82 -5.19 -7.34
C ALA A 5 29.40 -4.06 -8.30
N LEU A 6 30.37 -3.35 -8.90
CA LEU A 6 30.10 -2.33 -9.90
C LEU A 6 29.46 -2.91 -11.17
N ALA A 7 29.91 -4.09 -11.63
CA ALA A 7 29.31 -4.76 -12.78
C ALA A 7 27.86 -5.21 -12.52
N ARG A 8 27.56 -5.68 -11.30
CA ARG A 8 26.19 -6.00 -10.86
C ARG A 8 25.30 -4.76 -10.84
N GLU A 9 25.80 -3.66 -10.26
CA GLU A 9 25.07 -2.39 -10.20
C GLU A 9 24.74 -1.86 -11.61
N GLU A 10 25.72 -1.92 -12.53
CA GLU A 10 25.54 -1.48 -13.91
C GLU A 10 24.57 -2.38 -14.69
N ALA A 11 24.58 -3.70 -14.44
CA ALA A 11 23.63 -4.63 -15.03
C ALA A 11 22.19 -4.34 -14.57
N LEU A 12 21.99 -4.04 -13.28
CA LEU A 12 20.68 -3.62 -12.75
C LEU A 12 20.21 -2.30 -13.36
N LYS A 13 21.10 -1.31 -13.52
CA LYS A 13 20.80 -0.04 -14.21
C LYS A 13 20.32 -0.26 -15.64
N LYS A 14 20.97 -1.16 -16.39
CA LYS A 14 20.61 -1.49 -17.78
C LYS A 14 19.30 -2.25 -17.87
N ILE A 15 19.04 -3.19 -16.96
CA ILE A 15 17.75 -3.89 -16.87
C ILE A 15 16.62 -2.89 -16.62
N ARG A 16 16.84 -1.95 -15.68
CA ARG A 16 15.89 -0.87 -15.41
C ARG A 16 15.65 0.00 -16.64
N ALA A 17 16.70 0.45 -17.33
CA ALA A 17 16.59 1.24 -18.54
C ALA A 17 15.87 0.49 -19.68
N PHE A 18 16.12 -0.81 -19.83
CA PHE A 18 15.45 -1.66 -20.82
C PHE A 18 13.96 -1.80 -20.49
N ALA A 19 13.62 -2.12 -19.24
CA ALA A 19 12.23 -2.24 -18.80
C ALA A 19 11.47 -0.91 -18.94
N GLU A 20 12.10 0.24 -18.65
CA GLU A 20 11.54 1.58 -18.90
C GLU A 20 11.31 1.87 -20.40
N SER A 21 12.15 1.32 -21.28
CA SER A 21 12.00 1.48 -22.74
C SER A 21 10.95 0.54 -23.35
N ALA A 22 10.87 -0.69 -22.83
CA ALA A 22 9.85 -1.67 -23.20
C ALA A 22 8.46 -1.25 -22.68
N GLY A 23 8.42 -0.58 -21.52
CA GLY A 23 7.23 0.05 -20.96
C GLY A 23 6.70 1.28 -21.72
N ARG A 24 7.10 1.49 -22.98
CA ARG A 24 6.41 2.40 -23.89
C ARG A 24 5.48 1.66 -24.84
N LEU A 25 5.42 0.32 -24.74
CA LEU A 25 4.84 -0.55 -25.75
C LEU A 25 3.74 -1.49 -25.22
N SER A 26 3.39 -1.53 -23.93
CA SER A 26 2.34 -2.44 -23.43
C SER A 26 1.11 -1.74 -22.83
N ASP A 27 -0.07 -2.24 -23.22
CA ASP A 27 -1.39 -1.67 -22.95
C ASP A 27 -1.93 -1.92 -21.53
N GLN A 28 -1.19 -2.61 -20.65
CA GLN A 28 -1.76 -3.12 -19.39
C GLN A 28 -1.45 -2.29 -18.14
N GLY A 29 -0.67 -1.20 -18.22
CA GLY A 29 -0.45 -0.30 -17.07
C GLY A 29 0.29 -0.91 -15.85
N LEU A 30 0.71 -2.18 -15.94
CA LEU A 30 1.47 -2.90 -14.92
C LEU A 30 2.99 -2.76 -15.10
N GLU A 31 3.44 -2.12 -16.18
CA GLU A 31 4.85 -1.99 -16.56
C GLU A 31 5.72 -1.38 -15.46
N HIS A 32 5.20 -0.41 -14.73
CA HIS A 32 5.91 0.22 -13.61
C HIS A 32 6.11 -0.72 -12.44
N GLU A 33 5.18 -1.64 -12.24
CA GLU A 33 5.27 -2.66 -11.20
C GLU A 33 6.36 -3.67 -11.55
N ILE A 34 6.45 -4.04 -12.83
CA ILE A 34 7.49 -4.90 -13.39
C ILE A 34 8.88 -4.23 -13.29
N ILE A 35 9.00 -2.95 -13.66
CA ILE A 35 10.27 -2.19 -13.62
C ILE A 35 10.80 -2.07 -12.18
N ALA A 36 9.92 -1.66 -11.26
CA ALA A 36 10.27 -1.53 -9.85
C ALA A 36 10.59 -2.90 -9.24
N ALA A 37 9.84 -3.96 -9.58
CA ALA A 37 10.13 -5.32 -9.15
C ALA A 37 11.50 -5.80 -9.67
N ALA A 38 11.77 -5.68 -10.97
CA ALA A 38 13.02 -6.12 -11.59
C ALA A 38 14.26 -5.41 -11.03
N SER A 39 14.12 -4.14 -10.61
CA SER A 39 15.22 -3.38 -10.00
C SER A 39 15.57 -3.85 -8.57
N ARG A 40 14.61 -4.45 -7.84
CA ARG A 40 14.74 -4.82 -6.41
C ARG A 40 15.31 -6.19 -6.19
N VAL A 41 14.85 -7.13 -7.00
CA VAL A 41 15.00 -8.56 -6.74
C VAL A 41 16.44 -9.04 -7.01
N GLY A 42 17.24 -8.19 -7.66
CA GLY A 42 18.61 -8.50 -7.98
C GLY A 42 18.71 -9.43 -9.19
N LEU A 43 19.90 -9.98 -9.36
CA LEU A 43 20.30 -10.73 -10.53
C LEU A 43 20.26 -12.23 -10.23
N SER A 44 19.64 -13.00 -11.12
CA SER A 44 19.75 -14.45 -11.20
C SER A 44 20.68 -14.86 -12.34
N ASN A 45 21.14 -16.12 -12.32
CA ASN A 45 21.99 -16.69 -13.37
C ASN A 45 23.27 -15.88 -13.65
N GLU A 46 23.85 -15.29 -12.61
CA GLU A 46 25.06 -14.49 -12.73
C GLU A 46 26.26 -15.32 -13.20
N ARG A 47 26.83 -14.95 -14.35
CA ARG A 47 28.05 -15.57 -14.89
C ARG A 47 29.04 -14.51 -15.34
N ILE A 48 30.27 -14.60 -14.82
CA ILE A 48 31.39 -13.80 -15.32
C ILE A 48 31.85 -14.41 -16.63
N THR A 49 31.63 -13.72 -17.74
CA THR A 49 32.01 -14.19 -19.08
C THR A 49 33.45 -13.82 -19.43
N LYS A 50 33.97 -12.75 -18.83
CA LYS A 50 35.34 -12.30 -19.02
C LYS A 50 35.81 -11.51 -17.82
N GLN A 51 37.09 -11.63 -17.47
CA GLN A 51 37.74 -10.77 -16.49
C GLN A 51 39.15 -10.45 -16.98
N THR A 52 39.53 -9.18 -16.92
CA THR A 52 40.89 -8.73 -17.27
C THR A 52 41.43 -7.81 -16.19
N ALA A 53 42.66 -8.05 -15.74
CA ALA A 53 43.39 -7.16 -14.85
C ALA A 53 44.47 -6.42 -15.66
N LYS A 54 44.48 -5.09 -15.61
CA LYS A 54 45.50 -4.24 -16.21
C LYS A 54 46.05 -3.29 -15.15
N ALA A 55 47.34 -3.37 -14.82
CA ALA A 55 48.05 -2.48 -13.89
C ALA A 55 47.30 -2.11 -12.59
N ARG A 56 46.42 -1.09 -12.63
CA ARG A 56 45.59 -0.62 -11.49
C ARG A 56 44.07 -0.76 -11.69
N GLN A 57 43.63 -1.51 -12.69
CA GLN A 57 42.22 -1.68 -13.07
C GLN A 57 41.85 -3.16 -13.24
N VAL A 58 40.65 -3.51 -12.80
CA VAL A 58 40.05 -4.83 -13.00
C VAL A 58 38.73 -4.63 -13.73
N CYS A 59 38.62 -5.15 -14.96
CA CYS A 59 37.39 -5.14 -15.74
C CYS A 59 36.72 -6.51 -15.64
N VAL A 60 35.40 -6.52 -15.45
CA VAL A 60 34.58 -7.73 -15.34
C VAL A 60 33.41 -7.58 -16.29
N TRP A 61 33.16 -8.60 -17.11
CA TRP A 61 31.96 -8.73 -17.92
C TRP A 61 31.07 -9.77 -17.27
N LEU A 62 29.83 -9.38 -16.99
CA LEU A 62 28.84 -10.19 -16.30
C LEU A 62 27.61 -10.34 -17.19
N THR A 63 27.12 -11.55 -17.34
CA THR A 63 25.77 -11.83 -17.84
C THR A 63 24.90 -12.25 -16.68
N ALA A 64 23.69 -11.71 -16.60
CA ALA A 64 22.72 -12.06 -15.59
C ALA A 64 21.30 -11.78 -16.10
N THR A 65 20.31 -12.42 -15.48
CA THR A 65 18.89 -12.22 -15.76
C THR A 65 18.21 -11.59 -14.54
N PRO A 66 17.11 -10.84 -14.70
CA PRO A 66 16.24 -10.53 -13.56
C PRO A 66 15.77 -11.83 -12.92
N ASN A 67 15.71 -11.89 -11.59
CA ASN A 67 15.15 -13.03 -10.89
C ASN A 67 13.62 -13.06 -11.09
N SER A 68 13.20 -13.75 -12.14
CA SER A 68 11.85 -13.69 -12.70
C SER A 68 10.76 -14.19 -11.76
N SER A 69 11.05 -15.13 -10.85
CA SER A 69 10.05 -15.67 -9.93
C SER A 69 9.69 -14.69 -8.81
N GLU A 70 10.69 -14.02 -8.24
CA GLU A 70 10.45 -12.97 -7.25
C GLU A 70 9.91 -11.68 -7.89
N VAL A 71 10.30 -11.38 -9.14
CA VAL A 71 9.67 -10.30 -9.93
C VAL A 71 8.19 -10.59 -10.16
N ALA A 72 7.83 -11.82 -10.56
CA ALA A 72 6.44 -12.25 -10.72
C ALA A 72 5.64 -12.10 -9.43
N LYS A 73 6.18 -12.53 -8.29
CA LYS A 73 5.54 -12.37 -6.98
C LYS A 73 5.25 -10.91 -6.62
N LEU A 74 6.19 -10.01 -6.87
CA LEU A 74 5.98 -8.57 -6.61
C LEU A 74 4.91 -7.96 -7.51
N ILE A 75 4.81 -8.41 -8.76
CA ILE A 75 3.76 -7.98 -9.68
C ILE A 75 2.41 -8.50 -9.20
N GLU A 76 2.29 -9.80 -8.95
CA GLU A 76 1.06 -10.42 -8.42
C GLU A 76 0.59 -9.72 -7.15
N GLN A 77 1.50 -9.45 -6.21
CA GLN A 77 1.19 -8.74 -4.99
C GLN A 77 0.62 -7.34 -5.25
N ARG A 78 1.20 -6.58 -6.19
CA ARG A 78 0.73 -5.22 -6.50
C ARG A 78 -0.61 -5.22 -7.24
N VAL A 79 -0.80 -6.15 -8.16
CA VAL A 79 -2.09 -6.39 -8.82
C VAL A 79 -3.15 -6.73 -7.77
N ASN A 80 -2.87 -7.69 -6.89
CA ASN A 80 -3.78 -8.09 -5.82
C ASN A 80 -4.08 -6.95 -4.86
N ALA A 81 -3.09 -6.13 -4.48
CA ALA A 81 -3.28 -4.95 -3.64
C ALA A 81 -4.20 -3.92 -4.30
N LYS A 82 -4.01 -3.64 -5.60
CA LYS A 82 -4.87 -2.74 -6.38
C LYS A 82 -6.31 -3.26 -6.49
N GLU A 83 -6.47 -4.54 -6.81
CA GLU A 83 -7.78 -5.17 -6.90
C GLU A 83 -8.49 -5.18 -5.54
N LEU A 84 -7.76 -5.45 -4.46
CA LEU A 84 -8.29 -5.38 -3.12
C LEU A 84 -8.70 -3.96 -2.77
N ALA A 85 -7.85 -2.95 -3.00
CA ALA A 85 -8.17 -1.55 -2.74
C ALA A 85 -9.44 -1.11 -3.51
N LYS A 86 -9.57 -1.54 -4.77
CA LYS A 86 -10.78 -1.33 -5.56
C LYS A 86 -12.00 -2.03 -4.94
N LYS A 87 -11.89 -3.30 -4.54
CA LYS A 87 -12.96 -4.03 -3.86
C LYS A 87 -13.34 -3.38 -2.54
N VAL A 88 -12.39 -2.88 -1.75
CA VAL A 88 -12.68 -2.11 -0.54
C VAL A 88 -13.53 -0.91 -0.95
N GLN A 89 -13.08 -0.07 -1.88
CA GLN A 89 -13.84 1.11 -2.34
C GLN A 89 -15.26 0.77 -2.82
N GLU A 90 -15.42 -0.27 -3.64
CA GLU A 90 -16.73 -0.74 -4.13
C GLU A 90 -17.61 -1.35 -3.03
N SER A 91 -17.00 -1.92 -1.99
CA SER A 91 -17.70 -2.42 -0.80
C SER A 91 -18.14 -1.33 0.15
N ALA A 92 -17.80 -0.06 -0.08
CA ALA A 92 -18.62 1.01 0.49
C ALA A 92 -19.96 0.90 -0.22
N VAL A 93 -20.90 0.25 0.45
CA VAL A 93 -22.31 0.21 0.06
C VAL A 93 -22.66 1.63 -0.40
N ALA A 94 -23.00 1.78 -1.68
CA ALA A 94 -23.37 3.05 -2.31
C ALA A 94 -24.16 3.89 -1.30
N PRO A 95 -23.86 5.19 -1.15
CA PRO A 95 -24.10 5.96 0.07
C PRO A 95 -25.53 5.76 0.51
N VAL A 96 -25.77 4.75 1.36
CA VAL A 96 -27.04 4.67 2.03
C VAL A 96 -26.89 5.76 3.05
N SER A 97 -27.61 6.84 2.80
CA SER A 97 -27.70 8.06 3.59
C SER A 97 -27.25 7.82 5.03
N SER A 98 -25.96 8.00 5.27
CA SER A 98 -25.40 7.99 6.60
C SER A 98 -26.09 9.13 7.32
N ASN A 99 -26.86 8.84 8.36
CA ASN A 99 -27.64 9.88 9.05
C ASN A 99 -26.78 10.72 10.00
N PHE A 100 -25.46 10.63 9.89
CA PHE A 100 -24.47 11.48 10.53
C PHE A 100 -23.12 11.38 9.80
N GLY A 101 -22.26 12.38 9.96
CA GLY A 101 -20.93 12.41 9.37
C GLY A 101 -19.93 11.51 10.08
N LEU A 102 -19.09 10.83 9.30
CA LEU A 102 -17.87 10.18 9.76
C LEU A 102 -16.72 10.61 8.84
N LYS A 103 -15.59 10.98 9.44
CA LYS A 103 -14.38 11.35 8.72
C LYS A 103 -13.23 10.44 9.15
N VAL A 104 -12.43 10.02 8.18
CA VAL A 104 -11.16 9.34 8.40
C VAL A 104 -10.10 9.99 7.52
N TRP A 105 -8.95 10.28 8.09
CA TRP A 105 -7.79 10.80 7.38
C TRP A 105 -6.49 10.37 8.06
N THR A 106 -5.36 10.73 7.47
CA THR A 106 -4.04 10.40 8.03
C THR A 106 -3.18 11.65 8.17
N ASN A 107 -2.02 11.52 8.81
CA ASN A 107 -1.00 12.57 8.92
C ASN A 107 -0.36 12.96 7.57
N LYS A 108 -0.70 12.29 6.46
CA LYS A 108 -0.26 12.64 5.11
C LYS A 108 -1.46 12.74 4.17
N LYS A 109 -1.41 13.69 3.23
CA LYS A 109 -2.47 13.90 2.23
C LYS A 109 -1.87 13.87 0.83
N ASN A 110 -2.41 13.01 -0.02
CA ASN A 110 -2.06 12.91 -1.45
C ASN A 110 -0.57 12.65 -1.74
N GLU A 111 0.20 12.17 -0.77
CA GLU A 111 1.58 11.74 -0.93
C GLU A 111 1.73 10.32 -0.41
N PRO A 112 2.59 9.49 -1.03
CA PRO A 112 2.82 8.14 -0.56
C PRO A 112 3.58 8.16 0.78
N PHE A 113 3.21 7.23 1.64
CA PHE A 113 3.95 6.87 2.83
C PHE A 113 5.20 6.08 2.45
N VAL A 114 6.31 6.37 3.10
CA VAL A 114 7.61 5.75 2.82
C VAL A 114 7.99 4.77 3.92
N GLU A 115 8.69 3.71 3.58
CA GLU A 115 9.26 2.75 4.53
C GLU A 115 9.89 3.43 5.76
N GLY A 116 9.46 2.97 6.94
CA GLY A 116 9.86 3.49 8.25
C GLY A 116 9.14 4.77 8.68
N GLU A 117 8.36 5.42 7.81
CA GLU A 117 7.50 6.54 8.20
C GLU A 117 6.40 6.06 9.14
N ARG A 118 6.01 6.94 10.07
CA ARG A 118 4.90 6.71 10.99
C ARG A 118 3.58 7.03 10.31
N LEU A 119 2.63 6.11 10.42
CA LEU A 119 1.24 6.30 10.02
C LEU A 119 0.42 6.68 11.25
N VAL A 120 -0.18 7.85 11.23
CA VAL A 120 -1.17 8.29 12.23
C VAL A 120 -2.52 8.41 11.55
N ILE A 121 -3.51 7.75 12.13
CA ILE A 121 -4.88 7.69 11.62
C ILE A 121 -5.76 8.55 12.51
N TYR A 122 -6.56 9.41 11.91
CA TYR A 122 -7.50 10.28 12.60
C TYR A 122 -8.93 9.91 12.24
N VAL A 123 -9.80 9.90 13.24
CA VAL A 123 -11.23 9.60 13.10
C VAL A 123 -12.04 10.66 13.85
N GLU A 124 -13.10 11.15 13.22
CA GLU A 124 -14.06 12.06 13.84
C GLU A 124 -15.47 11.67 13.42
N SER A 125 -16.35 11.48 14.39
CA SER A 125 -17.77 11.25 14.16
C SER A 125 -18.60 12.44 14.61
N GLU A 126 -19.71 12.72 13.94
CA GLU A 126 -20.67 13.74 14.37
C GLU A 126 -21.47 13.32 15.62
N LYS A 127 -21.59 12.01 15.89
CA LYS A 127 -22.37 11.47 17.01
C LYS A 127 -21.51 10.58 17.90
N ASP A 128 -21.95 10.42 19.15
CA ASP A 128 -21.44 9.37 20.03
C ASP A 128 -21.67 8.00 19.38
N ALA A 129 -20.61 7.23 19.22
CA ALA A 129 -20.66 6.00 18.44
C ALA A 129 -19.64 4.96 18.93
N TYR A 130 -19.96 3.71 18.67
CA TYR A 130 -19.00 2.61 18.65
C TYR A 130 -18.19 2.70 17.36
N LEU A 131 -16.86 2.62 17.48
CA LEU A 131 -15.94 2.64 16.35
C LEU A 131 -15.46 1.23 16.02
N ASN A 132 -15.44 0.90 14.73
CA ASN A 132 -14.64 -0.19 14.17
C ASN A 132 -13.69 0.43 13.15
N LEU A 133 -12.41 0.05 13.21
CA LEU A 133 -11.36 0.61 12.37
C LEU A 133 -10.49 -0.51 11.82
N ASP A 134 -10.48 -0.64 10.50
CA ASP A 134 -9.77 -1.67 9.76
C ASP A 134 -8.69 -1.05 8.87
N TYR A 135 -7.55 -1.72 8.79
CA TYR A 135 -6.44 -1.37 7.91
C TYR A 135 -6.17 -2.51 6.92
N TYR A 136 -6.56 -2.28 5.66
CA TYR A 136 -6.36 -3.19 4.53
C TYR A 136 -4.99 -2.94 3.92
N THR A 137 -4.14 -3.95 4.00
CA THR A 137 -2.72 -3.91 3.63
C THR A 137 -2.48 -4.40 2.20
N ALA A 138 -1.32 -4.06 1.63
CA ALA A 138 -0.90 -4.51 0.31
C ALA A 138 -0.63 -6.03 0.24
N GLU A 139 -0.61 -6.73 1.38
CA GLU A 139 -0.47 -8.19 1.48
C GLU A 139 -1.76 -8.96 1.18
N GLY A 140 -2.90 -8.26 1.09
CA GLY A 140 -4.19 -8.93 1.07
C GLY A 140 -4.70 -9.28 2.47
N LYS A 141 -4.16 -8.66 3.52
CA LYS A 141 -4.59 -8.82 4.91
C LYS A 141 -5.33 -7.58 5.40
N VAL A 142 -6.25 -7.79 6.34
CA VAL A 142 -6.87 -6.71 7.10
C VAL A 142 -6.39 -6.81 8.54
N VAL A 143 -5.91 -5.69 9.08
CA VAL A 143 -5.55 -5.52 10.48
C VAL A 143 -6.70 -4.81 11.18
N HIS A 144 -7.29 -5.45 12.17
CA HIS A 144 -8.42 -4.91 12.94
C HIS A 144 -7.87 -4.01 14.05
N LEU A 145 -7.80 -2.70 13.79
CA LEU A 145 -7.21 -1.74 14.72
C LEU A 145 -8.11 -1.54 15.94
N VAL A 146 -9.40 -1.33 15.69
CA VAL A 146 -10.44 -1.22 16.71
C VAL A 146 -11.53 -2.23 16.34
N PRO A 147 -11.90 -3.16 17.23
CA PRO A 147 -11.59 -3.20 18.67
C PRO A 147 -10.30 -3.95 19.10
N ASN A 148 -9.42 -4.41 18.21
CA ASN A 148 -8.38 -5.34 18.67
C ASN A 148 -7.08 -4.67 19.12
N VAL A 149 -6.35 -4.04 18.20
CA VAL A 149 -5.01 -3.50 18.49
C VAL A 149 -5.05 -2.48 19.63
N PHE A 150 -6.10 -1.66 19.71
CA PHE A 150 -6.22 -0.60 20.71
C PHE A 150 -7.08 -0.96 21.92
N THR A 151 -8.34 -1.37 21.73
CA THR A 151 -9.25 -1.67 22.86
C THR A 151 -10.54 -2.36 22.43
N ALA A 152 -10.95 -3.36 23.22
CA ALA A 152 -12.03 -4.32 22.93
C ALA A 152 -13.40 -3.70 22.67
N GLU A 153 -13.69 -2.55 23.24
CA GLU A 153 -14.87 -1.76 22.93
C GLU A 153 -14.48 -0.29 22.95
N PHE A 154 -14.38 0.34 21.78
CA PHE A 154 -14.06 1.75 21.68
C PHE A 154 -15.29 2.56 21.32
N ARG A 155 -15.77 3.33 22.31
CA ARG A 155 -16.75 4.39 22.10
C ARG A 155 -16.03 5.72 21.91
N ILE A 156 -16.43 6.44 20.87
CA ILE A 156 -15.97 7.79 20.56
C ILE A 156 -17.09 8.79 20.81
N GLN A 157 -16.74 9.97 21.29
CA GLN A 157 -17.66 11.08 21.49
C GLN A 157 -17.83 11.86 20.18
N GLY A 158 -19.06 12.31 19.92
CA GLY A 158 -19.37 13.15 18.78
C GLY A 158 -18.62 14.48 18.82
N GLY A 159 -18.13 14.93 17.66
CA GLY A 159 -17.38 16.17 17.50
C GLY A 159 -15.94 16.14 17.99
N GLN A 160 -15.47 15.00 18.54
CA GLN A 160 -14.08 14.84 18.97
C GLN A 160 -13.27 14.06 17.94
N THR A 161 -12.04 14.54 17.68
CA THR A 161 -11.06 13.81 16.88
C THR A 161 -10.28 12.83 17.76
N TYR A 162 -10.25 11.58 17.35
CA TYR A 162 -9.41 10.52 17.93
C TYR A 162 -8.27 10.19 17.00
N SER A 163 -7.10 9.90 17.56
CA SER A 163 -5.90 9.56 16.81
C SER A 163 -5.35 8.19 17.22
N PHE A 164 -4.79 7.47 16.25
CA PHE A 164 -4.25 6.12 16.40
C PHE A 164 -2.88 6.04 15.73
N GLY A 165 -1.90 5.49 16.45
CA GLY A 165 -0.52 5.39 15.95
C GLY A 165 0.38 6.57 16.34
N ASP A 166 -0.05 7.44 17.25
CA ASP A 166 0.76 8.54 17.78
C ASP A 166 2.01 8.04 18.52
N GLU A 167 2.97 8.94 18.70
CA GLU A 167 4.16 8.67 19.50
C GLU A 167 3.78 8.32 20.95
N GLY A 168 4.29 7.19 21.44
CA GLY A 168 3.98 6.74 22.81
C GLY A 168 2.56 6.20 22.99
N ALA A 169 1.80 6.01 21.91
CA ALA A 169 0.53 5.29 21.94
C ALA A 169 0.75 3.79 22.26
N VAL A 170 -0.33 3.10 22.63
CA VAL A 170 -0.32 1.65 22.92
C VAL A 170 0.24 0.83 21.74
N ALA A 171 0.00 1.30 20.52
CA ALA A 171 0.57 0.76 19.30
C ALA A 171 0.98 1.89 18.36
N GLU A 172 2.23 1.86 17.90
CA GLU A 172 2.75 2.72 16.84
C GLU A 172 2.74 1.98 15.50
N PHE A 173 2.34 2.66 14.42
CA PHE A 173 2.39 2.09 13.07
C PHE A 173 3.54 2.67 12.29
N LYS A 174 4.45 1.79 11.87
CA LYS A 174 5.53 2.11 10.93
C LYS A 174 5.29 1.37 9.64
N ILE A 175 5.45 2.08 8.54
CA ILE A 175 5.24 1.56 7.20
C ILE A 175 6.35 0.56 6.89
N ALA A 176 5.96 -0.66 6.58
CA ALA A 176 6.87 -1.78 6.34
C ALA A 176 6.50 -2.48 5.02
N PRO A 177 7.44 -3.24 4.42
CA PRO A 177 7.10 -4.09 3.30
C PRO A 177 6.02 -5.12 3.69
N PRO A 178 5.20 -5.54 2.72
CA PRO A 178 5.18 -5.09 1.34
C PRO A 178 4.40 -3.81 1.13
N PHE A 179 4.79 -3.08 0.07
CA PHE A 179 4.24 -1.79 -0.28
C PHE A 179 3.24 -1.87 -1.42
N GLY A 180 2.23 -1.00 -1.42
CA GLY A 180 1.22 -0.94 -2.47
C GLY A 180 0.10 0.06 -2.20
N GLU A 181 -1.03 -0.18 -2.85
CA GLU A 181 -2.28 0.50 -2.53
C GLU A 181 -2.88 -0.15 -1.28
N GLU A 182 -3.24 0.69 -0.32
CA GLU A 182 -3.75 0.27 0.97
C GLU A 182 -4.94 1.15 1.34
N THR A 183 -5.75 0.71 2.31
CA THR A 183 -6.95 1.46 2.69
C THR A 183 -7.23 1.34 4.16
N ILE A 184 -7.51 2.47 4.79
CA ILE A 184 -8.04 2.51 6.15
C ILE A 184 -9.54 2.77 6.03
N ARG A 185 -10.34 1.98 6.73
CA ARG A 185 -11.79 2.06 6.74
C ARG A 185 -12.28 2.15 8.17
N ALA A 186 -13.15 3.12 8.43
CA ALA A 186 -13.88 3.21 9.68
C ALA A 186 -15.37 2.97 9.46
N TRP A 187 -15.96 2.32 10.44
CA TRP A 187 -17.39 2.22 10.65
C TRP A 187 -17.72 2.81 12.01
N ALA A 188 -18.75 3.64 12.07
CA ALA A 188 -19.29 4.16 13.32
C ALA A 188 -20.74 3.73 13.45
N SER A 189 -21.17 3.34 14.65
CA SER A 189 -22.56 2.97 14.93
C SER A 189 -23.02 3.53 16.28
N THR A 190 -24.21 4.13 16.34
CA THR A 190 -24.79 4.63 17.60
C THR A 190 -25.29 3.51 18.52
N VAL A 191 -25.30 2.28 18.01
CA VAL A 191 -25.57 1.04 18.76
C VAL A 191 -24.36 0.10 18.67
N PRO A 192 -24.15 -0.82 19.63
CA PRO A 192 -23.05 -1.78 19.56
C PRO A 192 -23.07 -2.54 18.23
N PHE A 193 -21.87 -2.83 17.69
CA PHE A 193 -21.78 -3.70 16.53
C PHE A 193 -22.16 -5.14 16.90
N ASP A 194 -22.78 -5.85 15.96
CA ASP A 194 -22.94 -7.30 16.11
C ASP A 194 -21.55 -7.95 16.15
N SER A 195 -21.44 -9.07 16.85
CA SER A 195 -20.20 -9.86 16.96
C SER A 195 -19.59 -10.25 15.61
N VAL A 196 -20.38 -10.23 14.54
CA VAL A 196 -19.94 -10.47 13.15
C VAL A 196 -18.92 -9.44 12.67
N LEU A 197 -18.97 -8.19 13.17
CA LEU A 197 -18.01 -7.13 12.87
C LEU A 197 -16.90 -7.01 13.92
N ALA A 198 -17.06 -7.68 15.07
CA ALA A 198 -16.02 -7.82 16.09
C ALA A 198 -15.19 -9.07 15.77
N GLU A 199 -14.25 -8.95 14.82
CA GLU A 199 -13.29 -10.04 14.59
C GLU A 199 -12.46 -10.24 15.86
N ALA A 200 -12.34 -11.48 16.34
CA ALA A 200 -11.54 -11.78 17.53
C ALA A 200 -10.03 -11.75 17.22
N GLU A 201 -9.67 -12.03 15.97
CA GLU A 201 -8.28 -12.04 15.52
C GLU A 201 -7.81 -10.61 15.20
N LYS A 202 -6.53 -10.31 15.47
CA LYS A 202 -5.94 -9.00 15.14
C LYS A 202 -5.76 -8.81 13.63
N VAL A 203 -5.54 -9.89 12.90
CA VAL A 203 -5.26 -9.89 11.46
C VAL A 203 -6.03 -11.02 10.82
N SER A 204 -6.73 -10.76 9.72
CA SER A 204 -7.46 -11.77 8.96
C SER A 204 -7.27 -11.58 7.44
N ASP A 205 -7.85 -12.48 6.65
CA ASP A 205 -7.87 -12.35 5.20
C ASP A 205 -8.81 -11.22 4.75
N ALA A 206 -8.27 -10.27 3.98
CA ALA A 206 -9.03 -9.08 3.61
C ALA A 206 -10.23 -9.39 2.71
N ALA A 207 -10.09 -10.32 1.77
CA ALA A 207 -11.15 -10.63 0.82
C ALA A 207 -12.31 -11.36 1.52
N ALA A 208 -11.99 -12.34 2.38
CA ALA A 208 -12.99 -13.03 3.19
C ALA A 208 -13.73 -12.06 4.12
N HIS A 209 -12.99 -11.18 4.80
CA HIS A 209 -13.57 -10.20 5.71
C HIS A 209 -14.47 -9.19 4.99
N LEU A 210 -14.07 -8.68 3.80
CA LEU A 210 -14.92 -7.81 2.99
C LEU A 210 -16.23 -8.50 2.59
N ALA A 211 -16.19 -9.76 2.18
CA ALA A 211 -17.39 -10.51 1.82
C ALA A 211 -18.36 -10.65 3.01
N LYS A 212 -17.82 -10.86 4.22
CA LYS A 212 -18.57 -10.90 5.48
C LYS A 212 -19.24 -9.55 5.77
N ILE A 213 -18.48 -8.44 5.71
CA ILE A 213 -19.01 -7.08 5.89
C ILE A 213 -20.10 -6.81 4.86
N GLN A 214 -19.86 -7.07 3.58
CA GLN A 214 -20.85 -6.83 2.52
C GLN A 214 -22.18 -7.55 2.80
N SER A 215 -22.13 -8.78 3.30
CA SER A 215 -23.33 -9.54 3.67
C SER A 215 -24.11 -8.88 4.81
N VAL A 216 -23.41 -8.47 5.88
CA VAL A 216 -24.01 -7.77 7.03
C VAL A 216 -24.57 -6.40 6.63
N MET A 217 -23.81 -5.63 5.86
CA MET A 217 -24.23 -4.28 5.50
C MET A 217 -25.37 -4.29 4.49
N LYS A 218 -25.50 -5.34 3.67
CA LYS A 218 -26.67 -5.52 2.81
C LYS A 218 -27.95 -5.72 3.62
N SER A 219 -27.90 -6.42 4.75
CA SER A 219 -29.07 -6.57 5.63
C SER A 219 -29.35 -5.30 6.46
N LYS A 220 -28.31 -4.52 6.77
CA LYS A 220 -28.41 -3.24 7.51
C LYS A 220 -28.47 -2.00 6.63
N ALA A 221 -28.69 -2.16 5.31
CA ALA A 221 -28.60 -1.06 4.36
C ALA A 221 -29.49 0.12 4.76
N LYS A 222 -30.74 -0.12 5.19
CA LYS A 222 -31.69 0.94 5.58
C LYS A 222 -31.59 1.40 7.04
N ASP A 223 -30.63 0.88 7.80
CA ASP A 223 -30.49 1.17 9.22
C ASP A 223 -29.89 2.58 9.43
N PRO A 224 -30.58 3.49 10.14
CA PRO A 224 -30.11 4.84 10.34
C PRO A 224 -28.95 4.98 11.34
N THR A 225 -28.54 3.90 12.01
CA THR A 225 -27.65 3.99 13.18
C THR A 225 -26.16 4.00 12.83
N TRP A 226 -25.77 3.86 11.57
CA TRP A 226 -24.36 3.71 11.19
C TRP A 226 -23.87 4.70 10.13
N ALA A 227 -22.55 4.88 10.12
CA ALA A 227 -21.80 5.69 9.17
C ALA A 227 -20.52 4.96 8.75
N SER A 228 -20.01 5.25 7.55
CA SER A 228 -18.76 4.70 7.06
C SER A 228 -17.91 5.76 6.38
N ALA A 229 -16.59 5.63 6.51
CA ALA A 229 -15.63 6.49 5.85
C ALA A 229 -14.37 5.69 5.55
N MET A 230 -13.62 6.12 4.54
CA MET A 230 -12.34 5.50 4.22
C MET A 230 -11.34 6.53 3.70
N VAL A 231 -10.06 6.20 3.85
CA VAL A 231 -8.96 6.90 3.22
C VAL A 231 -8.06 5.87 2.53
N ALA A 232 -7.85 6.05 1.24
CA ALA A 232 -6.85 5.29 0.49
C ALA A 232 -5.48 5.90 0.77
N ILE A 233 -4.49 5.05 1.02
CA ILE A 233 -3.10 5.46 1.17
C ILE A 233 -2.25 4.64 0.21
N ARG A 234 -1.14 5.22 -0.23
CA ARG A 234 -0.14 4.52 -1.04
C ARG A 234 1.12 4.37 -0.21
N THR A 235 1.64 3.16 -0.12
CA THR A 235 2.91 2.88 0.55
C THR A 235 3.98 2.59 -0.49
N SER A 236 5.21 2.97 -0.16
CA SER A 236 6.38 2.77 -1.01
C SER A 236 7.63 2.71 -0.14
N ASN A 237 8.71 2.20 -0.70
CA ASN A 237 10.06 2.42 -0.17
C ASN A 237 10.67 3.66 -0.82
N LYS A 238 11.85 4.03 -0.34
CA LYS A 238 12.61 5.21 -0.78
C LYS A 238 13.00 5.14 -2.26
N ASP A 239 13.47 3.98 -2.70
CA ASP A 239 14.00 3.83 -4.07
C ASP A 239 12.89 3.97 -5.12
N ASP A 240 11.77 3.26 -4.95
CA ASP A 240 10.62 3.36 -5.85
C ASP A 240 10.05 4.78 -5.91
N LEU A 241 10.05 5.48 -4.77
CA LEU A 241 9.57 6.85 -4.71
C LEU A 241 10.49 7.79 -5.50
N GLN A 242 11.81 7.61 -5.39
CA GLN A 242 12.77 8.38 -6.17
C GLN A 242 12.61 8.14 -7.67
N VAL A 243 12.45 6.88 -8.09
CA VAL A 243 12.19 6.52 -9.50
C VAL A 243 10.94 7.22 -10.02
N ALA A 244 9.85 7.19 -9.24
CA ALA A 244 8.59 7.82 -9.61
C ALA A 244 8.73 9.34 -9.78
N ARG A 245 9.40 10.02 -8.83
CA ARG A 245 9.63 11.47 -8.88
C ARG A 245 10.49 11.91 -10.06
N GLU A 246 11.61 11.23 -10.30
CA GLU A 246 12.49 11.52 -11.45
C GLU A 246 11.74 11.39 -12.79
N ARG A 247 10.82 10.42 -12.86
CA ARG A 247 9.99 10.22 -14.05
C ARG A 247 8.95 11.32 -14.21
N GLU A 248 8.21 11.66 -13.16
CA GLU A 248 7.23 12.76 -13.21
C GLU A 248 7.90 14.06 -13.66
N GLU A 249 9.12 14.32 -13.19
CA GLU A 249 9.91 15.47 -13.63
C GLU A 249 10.26 15.39 -15.13
N ARG A 250 10.70 14.22 -15.62
CA ARG A 250 10.98 14.01 -17.05
C ARG A 250 9.73 14.17 -17.91
N GLU A 251 8.59 13.66 -17.47
CA GLU A 251 7.32 13.80 -18.19
C GLU A 251 6.83 15.25 -18.20
N ARG A 252 6.99 15.96 -17.07
CA ARG A 252 6.69 17.39 -16.98
C ARG A 252 7.58 18.20 -17.93
N LYS A 253 8.88 17.90 -18.02
CA LYS A 253 9.81 18.51 -18.98
C LYS A 253 9.37 18.27 -20.43
N LYS A 254 9.02 17.02 -20.78
CA LYS A 254 8.50 16.69 -22.13
C LYS A 254 7.18 17.37 -22.48
N ARG A 255 6.30 17.60 -21.50
CA ARG A 255 5.05 18.37 -21.70
C ARG A 255 5.32 19.88 -21.82
N GLY A 256 6.38 20.38 -21.18
CA GLY A 256 6.82 21.77 -21.27
C GLY A 256 7.56 22.11 -22.57
N GLU A 257 8.33 21.18 -23.13
CA GLU A 257 9.02 21.34 -24.44
C GLU A 257 8.09 21.25 -25.65
N LYS A 258 6.82 20.88 -25.45
CA LYS A 258 5.78 20.82 -26.51
C LYS A 258 4.96 22.12 -26.63
N ARG A 259 5.43 23.24 -26.07
CA ARG A 259 4.78 24.56 -26.18
C ARG A 259 5.63 25.54 -26.96
#